data_AF-A0A962WIG3-F1
#
_entry.id   AF-A0A962WIG3-F1
#
_cell.length_a   1.000
_cell.length_b   1.000
_cell.length_c   1.000
_cell.angle_alpha   90.00
_cell.angle_beta   90.00
_cell.angle_gamma   90.00
#
_symmetry.space_group_name_H-M   'P 1'
#
loop_
_entity.id
_entity.type
_entity.pdbx_description
1 polymer ?
#
loop_
_entity_poly.entity_id
_entity_poly.type
_entity_poly.pdbx_seq_one_letter_code
_entity_poly.pdbx_strand_id
1 'polypeptide(L)'
;MASTVGGDTDSTAAVWQAGGLPVALDWQPLLERLDEHGVARTPPMLSPQQCEALIALYAEDERFRSHIVMQRHGFGQGEYRYLRYPLPALVQSLREQVYARLQPLANAWYQRMHGDTPY
;
A
#
# COMPACT_ATOMS: atom_id res chain seq x y z
N MET A 1 23.19 -27.18 -18.44
CA MET A 1 22.27 -26.04 -18.60
C MET A 1 21.14 -26.18 -17.61
N ALA A 2 21.43 -26.02 -16.31
CA ALA A 2 20.44 -25.95 -15.25
C ALA A 2 20.67 -24.60 -14.58
N SER A 3 19.82 -23.61 -14.90
CA SER A 3 19.86 -22.31 -14.26
C SER A 3 19.10 -22.42 -12.95
N THR A 4 19.85 -22.48 -11.86
CA THR A 4 19.36 -22.27 -10.50
C THR A 4 18.89 -20.82 -10.39
N VAL A 5 17.57 -20.60 -10.37
CA VAL A 5 16.99 -19.35 -9.87
C VAL A 5 17.06 -19.45 -8.34
N GLY A 6 18.18 -19.04 -7.77
CA GLY A 6 18.26 -18.74 -6.35
C GLY A 6 17.49 -17.45 -6.13
N GLY A 7 16.24 -17.56 -5.67
CA GLY A 7 15.52 -16.41 -5.14
C GLY A 7 16.21 -15.99 -3.84
N ASP A 8 16.70 -14.75 -3.78
CA ASP A 8 17.23 -14.15 -2.56
C ASP A 8 16.10 -14.02 -1.53
N THR A 9 15.94 -15.07 -0.71
CA THR A 9 15.06 -15.13 0.47
C THR A 9 15.32 -14.00 1.48
N ASP A 10 16.45 -13.29 1.34
CA ASP A 10 16.89 -12.22 2.24
C ASP A 10 16.11 -10.91 2.03
N SER A 11 15.66 -10.65 0.79
CA SER A 11 14.96 -9.40 0.45
C SER A 11 13.51 -9.36 0.96
N THR A 12 12.80 -10.50 0.96
CA THR A 12 11.41 -10.53 1.43
C THR A 12 11.34 -10.47 2.95
N ALA A 13 12.29 -11.07 3.66
CA ALA A 13 12.42 -10.95 5.12
C ALA A 13 12.48 -9.48 5.59
N ALA A 14 13.15 -8.61 4.82
CA ALA A 14 13.25 -7.18 5.11
C ALA A 14 11.88 -6.46 5.14
N VAL A 15 10.92 -6.83 4.27
CA VAL A 15 9.56 -6.22 4.27
C VAL A 15 8.75 -6.60 5.51
N TRP A 16 8.99 -7.80 6.02
CA TRP A 16 8.32 -8.35 7.19
C TRP A 16 8.88 -7.80 8.51
N GLN A 17 10.13 -7.33 8.53
CA GLN A 17 10.79 -6.85 9.75
C GLN A 17 11.03 -5.34 9.78
N ALA A 18 11.17 -4.66 8.64
CA ALA A 18 11.40 -3.21 8.59
C ALA A 18 10.07 -2.45 8.68
N GLY A 19 9.82 -1.82 9.83
CA GLY A 19 8.76 -0.83 10.02
C GLY A 19 9.29 0.59 9.84
N GLY A 20 8.63 1.40 9.01
CA GLY A 20 8.93 2.82 8.86
C GLY A 20 8.58 3.38 7.48
N LEU A 21 7.97 4.57 7.45
CA LEU A 21 7.96 5.39 6.24
C LEU A 21 9.38 5.96 6.06
N PRO A 22 10.06 5.73 4.93
CA PRO A 22 11.40 6.27 4.68
C PRO A 22 11.43 7.79 4.52
N VAL A 23 10.27 8.43 4.33
CA VAL A 23 10.19 9.85 3.95
C VAL A 23 9.12 10.56 4.77
N ALA A 24 9.54 11.61 5.49
CA ALA A 24 8.63 12.58 6.07
C ALA A 24 8.00 13.39 4.92
N LEU A 25 6.70 13.20 4.70
CA LEU A 25 5.94 13.97 3.72
C LEU A 25 5.55 15.33 4.30
N ASP A 26 5.60 16.37 3.48
CA ASP A 26 4.94 17.63 3.79
C ASP A 26 3.45 17.48 3.54
N TRP A 27 2.71 17.18 4.61
CA TRP A 27 1.31 16.79 4.55
C TRP A 27 0.37 17.93 4.20
N GLN A 28 0.65 19.14 4.67
CA GLN A 28 -0.25 20.26 4.46
C GLN A 28 -0.51 20.55 2.96
N PRO A 29 0.50 20.77 2.11
CA PRO A 29 0.26 21.02 0.69
C PRO A 29 -0.28 19.79 -0.05
N LEU A 30 -0.08 18.57 0.46
CA LEU A 30 -0.69 17.37 -0.09
C LEU A 30 -2.20 17.33 0.19
N LEU A 31 -2.60 17.63 1.43
CA LEU A 31 -3.99 17.62 1.86
C LEU A 31 -4.77 18.77 1.22
N GLU A 32 -4.18 19.96 1.07
CA GLU A 32 -4.80 21.10 0.37
C GLU A 32 -5.08 20.75 -1.10
N ARG A 33 -4.10 20.19 -1.84
CA ARG A 33 -4.32 19.74 -3.23
C ARG A 33 -5.34 18.62 -3.32
N LEU A 34 -5.32 17.68 -2.37
CA LEU A 34 -6.29 16.59 -2.33
C LEU A 34 -7.70 17.13 -2.09
N ASP A 35 -7.86 18.13 -1.21
CA ASP A 35 -9.13 18.80 -0.95
C ASP A 35 -9.65 19.54 -2.19
N GLU A 36 -8.78 20.29 -2.87
CA GLU A 36 -9.16 21.13 -4.02
C GLU A 36 -9.40 20.33 -5.30
N HIS A 37 -8.58 19.31 -5.56
CA HIS A 37 -8.55 18.62 -6.86
C HIS A 37 -8.99 17.16 -6.79
N GLY A 38 -9.24 16.61 -5.59
CA GLY A 38 -9.53 15.19 -5.40
C GLY A 38 -8.33 14.27 -5.60
N VAL A 39 -7.14 14.80 -5.87
CA VAL A 39 -5.89 14.03 -6.03
C VAL A 39 -4.66 14.87 -5.67
N ALA A 40 -3.65 14.23 -5.07
CA ALA A 40 -2.35 14.84 -4.83
C ALA A 40 -1.22 13.85 -5.14
N ARG A 41 -0.19 14.31 -5.85
CA ARG A 41 1.02 13.53 -6.09
C ARG A 41 1.99 13.69 -4.92
N THR A 42 2.42 12.57 -4.36
CA THR A 42 3.48 12.53 -3.34
C THR A 42 4.86 12.48 -4.01
N PRO A 43 5.92 12.90 -3.30
CA PRO A 43 7.26 12.37 -3.50
C PRO A 43 7.28 10.83 -3.41
N PRO A 44 8.38 10.17 -3.82
CA PRO A 44 8.57 8.74 -3.58
C PRO A 44 8.38 8.41 -2.09
N MET A 45 7.44 7.51 -1.80
CA MET A 45 7.15 7.08 -0.43
C MET A 45 7.95 5.86 -0.01
N LEU A 46 8.59 5.17 -0.97
CA LEU A 46 9.35 3.94 -0.77
C LEU A 46 10.68 4.06 -1.49
N SER A 47 11.73 3.46 -0.93
CA SER A 47 13.00 3.31 -1.64
C SER A 47 12.88 2.25 -2.74
N PRO A 48 13.77 2.27 -3.75
CA PRO A 48 13.83 1.22 -4.77
C PRO A 48 13.92 -0.19 -4.17
N GLN A 49 14.71 -0.37 -3.12
CA GLN A 49 14.90 -1.66 -2.44
C GLN A 49 13.61 -2.15 -1.77
N GLN A 50 12.85 -1.24 -1.16
CA GLN A 50 11.55 -1.59 -0.58
C GLN A 50 10.53 -1.96 -1.65
N CYS A 51 10.56 -1.28 -2.79
CA CYS A 51 9.72 -1.63 -3.95
C CYS A 51 10.07 -3.03 -4.47
N GLU A 52 11.36 -3.33 -4.68
CA GLU A 52 11.83 -4.65 -5.12
C GLU A 52 11.40 -5.74 -4.15
N ALA A 53 11.54 -5.49 -2.85
CA ALA A 53 11.16 -6.43 -1.82
C ALA A 53 9.63 -6.69 -1.79
N LEU A 54 8.81 -5.65 -1.99
CA LEU A 54 7.35 -5.81 -2.14
C LEU A 54 6.96 -6.58 -3.40
N ILE A 55 7.68 -6.37 -4.51
CA ILE A 55 7.47 -7.10 -5.76
C ILE A 55 7.80 -8.58 -5.57
N ALA A 56 8.91 -8.89 -4.90
CA ALA A 56 9.34 -10.26 -4.64
C ALA A 56 8.32 -11.06 -3.81
N LEU A 57 7.56 -10.41 -2.91
CA LEU A 57 6.49 -11.07 -2.16
C LEU A 57 5.43 -11.71 -3.06
N TYR A 58 5.24 -11.20 -4.28
CA TYR A 58 4.21 -11.70 -5.18
C TYR A 58 4.41 -13.18 -5.56
N ALA A 59 5.66 -13.67 -5.50
CA ALA A 59 5.99 -15.08 -5.75
C ALA A 59 5.69 -16.01 -4.55
N GLU A 60 5.45 -15.47 -3.36
CA GLU A 60 5.19 -16.24 -2.14
C GLU A 60 3.68 -16.42 -1.90
N ASP A 61 3.05 -17.41 -2.53
CA ASP A 61 1.60 -17.68 -2.45
C ASP A 61 1.08 -17.74 -0.99
N GLU A 62 1.87 -18.27 -0.06
CA GLU A 62 1.53 -18.42 1.35
C GLU A 62 1.29 -17.09 2.08
N ARG A 63 1.87 -15.99 1.58
CA ARG A 63 1.69 -14.63 2.12
C ARG A 63 0.34 -14.03 1.77
N PHE A 64 -0.42 -14.67 0.89
CA PHE A 64 -1.73 -14.21 0.48
C PHE A 64 -2.83 -15.11 1.03
N ARG A 65 -3.96 -14.50 1.38
CA ARG A 65 -5.16 -15.22 1.83
C ARG A 65 -6.08 -15.60 0.67
N SER A 66 -6.00 -14.87 -0.44
CA SER A 66 -6.79 -15.12 -1.63
C SER A 66 -6.15 -14.49 -2.86
N HIS A 67 -6.42 -15.10 -4.01
CA HIS A 67 -5.95 -14.68 -5.31
C HIS A 67 -7.15 -14.65 -6.26
N ILE A 68 -7.42 -13.49 -6.85
CA ILE A 68 -8.49 -13.28 -7.81
C ILE A 68 -7.89 -13.08 -9.20
N VAL A 69 -8.25 -13.98 -10.12
CA VAL A 69 -7.90 -13.90 -11.55
C VAL A 69 -9.07 -13.23 -12.27
N MET A 70 -8.88 -11.98 -12.70
CA MET A 70 -9.97 -11.13 -13.20
C MET A 70 -10.65 -11.70 -14.44
N GLN A 71 -9.89 -12.38 -15.31
CA GLN A 71 -10.42 -13.01 -16.53
C GLN A 71 -11.52 -14.02 -16.21
N ARG A 72 -11.44 -14.70 -15.06
CA ARG A 72 -12.42 -15.71 -14.64
C ARG A 72 -13.77 -15.10 -14.25
N HIS A 73 -13.80 -13.79 -13.98
CA HIS A 73 -14.99 -13.06 -13.54
C HIS A 73 -15.53 -12.08 -14.59
N GLY A 74 -14.94 -12.04 -15.79
CA GLY A 74 -15.33 -11.08 -16.83
C GLY A 74 -14.90 -9.64 -16.53
N PHE A 75 -13.95 -9.42 -15.61
CA PHE A 75 -13.51 -8.10 -15.19
C PHE A 75 -12.33 -7.54 -16.01
N GLY A 76 -11.99 -8.18 -17.14
CA GLY A 76 -10.83 -7.82 -17.96
C GLY A 76 -9.62 -8.69 -17.68
N GLN A 77 -8.42 -8.16 -17.97
CA GLN A 77 -7.16 -8.88 -17.82
C GLN A 77 -6.42 -8.45 -16.56
N GLY A 78 -5.93 -9.42 -15.79
CA GLY A 78 -5.08 -9.19 -14.62
C GLY A 78 -5.41 -10.11 -13.45
N GLU A 79 -4.63 -9.98 -12.40
CA GLU A 79 -4.87 -10.64 -11.14
C GLU A 79 -4.59 -9.68 -9.99
N TYR A 80 -5.28 -9.88 -8.87
CA TYR A 80 -4.96 -9.24 -7.61
C TYR A 80 -5.00 -10.25 -6.48
N ARG A 81 -4.11 -10.06 -5.51
CA ARG A 81 -3.96 -10.93 -4.35
C ARG A 81 -4.18 -10.12 -3.08
N TYR A 82 -4.81 -10.74 -2.09
CA TYR A 82 -5.01 -10.13 -0.78
C TYR A 82 -3.99 -10.66 0.20
N LEU A 83 -3.20 -9.78 0.82
CA LEU A 83 -2.23 -10.17 1.85
C LEU A 83 -2.95 -10.84 3.04
N ARG A 84 -2.31 -11.89 3.58
CA ARG A 84 -2.70 -12.54 4.82
C ARG A 84 -2.31 -11.65 6.02
N TYR A 85 -2.97 -11.86 7.16
CA TYR A 85 -2.56 -11.27 8.44
C TYR A 85 -1.64 -12.21 9.24
N PRO A 86 -0.68 -11.68 10.02
CA PRO A 86 -0.34 -10.26 10.13
C PRO A 86 0.19 -9.69 8.81
N LEU A 87 0.04 -8.38 8.58
CA LEU A 87 0.55 -7.74 7.36
C LEU A 87 2.09 -7.67 7.42
N PRO A 88 2.77 -7.60 6.26
CA PRO A 88 4.18 -7.21 6.24
C PRO A 88 4.37 -5.87 6.96
N ALA A 89 5.40 -5.76 7.81
CA ALA A 89 5.63 -4.59 8.66
C ALA A 89 5.63 -3.27 7.87
N LEU A 90 6.21 -3.27 6.67
CA LEU A 90 6.19 -2.10 5.78
C LEU A 90 4.76 -1.70 5.37
N VAL A 91 3.93 -2.66 4.98
CA VAL A 91 2.54 -2.42 4.56
C VAL A 91 1.69 -1.95 5.74
N GLN A 92 1.87 -2.58 6.92
CA GLN A 92 1.20 -2.15 8.14
C GLN A 92 1.55 -0.69 8.48
N SER A 93 2.85 -0.36 8.45
CA SER A 93 3.36 0.98 8.76
C SER A 93 2.82 2.04 7.79
N LEU A 94 2.83 1.76 6.49
CA LEU A 94 2.25 2.62 5.46
C LEU A 94 0.77 2.89 5.76
N ARG A 95 0.00 1.82 6.03
CA ARG A 95 -1.44 1.92 6.26
C ARG A 95 -1.77 2.80 7.45
N GLU A 96 -1.13 2.55 8.58
CA GLU A 96 -1.38 3.29 9.83
C GLU A 96 -1.00 4.77 9.69
N GLN A 97 0.18 5.06 9.13
CA GLN A 97 0.69 6.43 9.05
C GLN A 97 -0.06 7.27 8.02
N VAL A 98 -0.40 6.69 6.85
CA VAL A 98 -1.10 7.43 5.79
C VAL A 98 -2.56 7.67 6.17
N TYR A 99 -3.27 6.65 6.66
CA TYR A 99 -4.68 6.85 7.01
C TYR A 99 -4.88 7.77 8.21
N ALA A 100 -3.98 7.77 9.19
CA ALA A 100 -4.03 8.75 10.28
C ALA A 100 -3.97 10.20 9.78
N ARG A 101 -3.30 10.45 8.64
CA ARG A 101 -3.19 11.78 8.04
C ARG A 101 -4.36 12.14 7.14
N LEU A 102 -4.98 11.15 6.49
CA LEU A 102 -6.13 11.36 5.60
C LEU A 102 -7.47 11.42 6.35
N GLN A 103 -7.59 10.77 7.50
CA GLN A 103 -8.83 10.66 8.27
C GLN A 103 -9.47 12.02 8.62
N PRO A 104 -8.73 13.05 9.07
CA PRO A 104 -9.32 14.37 9.33
C PRO A 104 -9.95 15.01 8.09
N LEU A 105 -9.30 14.89 6.93
CA LEU A 105 -9.81 15.43 5.67
C LEU A 105 -11.08 14.68 5.22
N ALA A 106 -11.07 13.35 5.32
CA ALA A 106 -12.23 12.53 5.00
C ALA A 106 -13.45 12.90 5.88
N ASN A 107 -13.24 13.15 7.18
CA ASN A 107 -14.29 13.59 8.08
C ASN A 107 -14.80 15.00 7.72
N ALA A 108 -13.92 15.92 7.34
CA ALA A 108 -14.32 17.25 6.86
C ALA A 108 -15.15 17.15 5.57
N TRP A 109 -14.79 16.26 4.64
CA TRP A 109 -15.57 16.00 3.43
C TRP A 109 -16.95 15.47 3.76
N TYR A 110 -17.02 14.47 4.64
CA TYR A 110 -18.27 13.90 5.10
C TYR A 110 -19.19 15.00 5.67
N GLN A 111 -18.67 15.85 6.57
CA GLN A 111 -19.43 16.95 7.15
C GLN A 111 -19.97 17.93 6.09
N ARG A 112 -19.17 18.30 5.09
CA ARG A 112 -19.60 19.17 3.98
C ARG A 112 -20.70 18.52 3.11
N MET A 113 -20.67 17.19 2.94
CA MET A 113 -21.64 16.48 2.11
C MET A 113 -22.92 16.08 2.85
N HIS A 114 -22.86 15.84 4.16
CA HIS A 114 -23.92 15.17 4.91
C HIS A 114 -24.32 15.85 6.24
N GLY A 115 -23.66 16.93 6.65
CA GLY A 115 -23.91 17.59 7.94
C GLY A 115 -23.19 16.92 9.13
N ASP A 116 -23.58 17.27 10.36
CA ASP A 116 -22.78 17.09 11.59
C ASP A 116 -22.63 15.66 12.14
N THR A 117 -22.81 14.60 11.35
CA THR A 117 -22.58 13.23 11.83
C THR A 117 -21.19 12.77 11.41
N PRO A 118 -20.20 12.55 12.27
CA PRO A 118 -18.92 12.00 11.83
C PRO A 118 -19.02 10.51 11.43
N TYR A 119 -18.10 10.06 10.57
CA TYR A 119 -17.87 8.64 10.22
C TYR A 119 -16.97 7.95 11.26
#